data_AF-A0A9E3SM15-F1
#
_entry.id   AF-A0A9E3SM15-F1
#
_cell.length_a   1.000
_cell.length_b   1.000
_cell.length_c   1.000
_cell.angle_alpha   90.00
_cell.angle_beta   90.00
_cell.angle_gamma   90.00
#
_symmetry.space_group_name_H-M   'P 1'
#
loop_
_entity.id
_entity.type
_entity.pdbx_description
1 polymer ?
#
loop_
_entity_poly.entity_id
_entity_poly.type
_entity_poly.pdbx_seq_one_letter_code
_entity_poly.pdbx_strand_id
1 'polypeptide(L)'
;MNLYTRKKRWKIILSVIALLIISASIYYTNLLVNRFAIQERTQIRVWAESVQRRAGLMRITEEFFSEVREQERQRIELFASAYRKLQNPEPNENLSFYLEIISNNTSIPVIITNENRQIQLHVNLPDHQQNIDILTDDLLAEYTVYEPIPIALGGQKRLWVYYKESLIYTELKTVLDDLVSSFFDEVALNAVSVPVIITDSSKSRILQFGNLDSDRTADSSFMQAQLADMASENNPITIEFSNIGKTYIFYR
;
A
#
# COMPACT_ATOMS: atom_id res chain seq x y z
N MET A 1 50.05 -66.67 32.43
CA MET A 1 50.32 -65.42 31.68
C MET A 1 49.15 -65.11 30.72
N ASN A 2 47.97 -64.64 31.20
CA ASN A 2 46.85 -64.31 30.29
C ASN A 2 45.81 -63.30 30.85
N LEU A 3 46.11 -62.61 31.96
CA LEU A 3 45.22 -61.61 32.55
C LEU A 3 45.45 -60.19 31.99
N TYR A 4 46.70 -59.87 31.63
CA TYR A 4 47.08 -58.55 31.13
C TYR A 4 46.61 -58.30 29.69
N THR A 5 46.65 -59.33 28.84
CA THR A 5 46.18 -59.32 27.44
C THR A 5 44.67 -59.15 27.33
N ARG A 6 43.88 -59.78 28.23
CA ARG A 6 42.42 -59.65 28.25
C ARG A 6 41.97 -58.23 28.63
N LYS A 7 42.59 -57.61 29.64
CA LYS A 7 42.30 -56.20 30.01
C LYS A 7 42.64 -55.22 28.88
N LYS A 8 43.72 -55.46 28.12
CA LYS A 8 44.11 -54.62 26.98
C LYS A 8 43.09 -54.68 25.82
N ARG A 9 42.56 -55.87 25.50
CA ARG A 9 41.55 -56.04 24.43
C ARG A 9 40.24 -55.32 24.73
N TRP A 10 39.76 -55.35 25.97
CA TRP A 10 38.54 -54.65 26.37
C TRP A 10 38.65 -53.13 26.25
N LYS A 11 39.82 -52.55 26.56
CA LYS A 11 40.08 -51.12 26.35
C LYS A 11 40.01 -50.74 24.87
N ILE A 12 40.58 -51.57 23.99
CA ILE A 12 40.54 -51.33 22.53
C ILE A 12 39.09 -51.43 22.01
N ILE A 13 38.32 -52.42 22.46
CA ILE A 13 36.91 -52.56 22.08
C ILE A 13 36.09 -51.33 22.49
N LEU A 14 36.27 -50.84 23.73
CA LEU A 14 35.62 -49.61 24.20
C LEU A 14 36.00 -48.40 23.35
N SER A 15 37.27 -48.26 22.98
CA SER A 15 37.73 -47.16 22.10
C SER A 15 37.11 -47.23 20.70
N VAL A 16 36.97 -48.42 20.12
CA VAL A 16 36.33 -48.60 18.80
C VAL A 16 34.83 -48.26 18.86
N ILE A 17 34.14 -48.68 19.92
CA ILE A 17 32.72 -48.34 20.13
C ILE A 17 32.55 -46.83 20.29
N ALA A 18 33.41 -46.18 21.08
CA ALA A 18 33.38 -44.73 21.25
C ALA A 18 33.59 -44.01 19.90
N LEU A 19 34.54 -44.48 19.09
CA LEU A 19 34.79 -43.93 17.75
C LEU A 19 33.55 -44.08 16.84
N LEU A 20 32.92 -45.26 16.84
CA LEU A 20 31.72 -45.51 16.05
C LEU A 20 30.56 -44.60 16.45
N ILE A 21 30.35 -44.37 17.75
CA ILE A 21 29.30 -43.45 18.24
C ILE A 21 29.59 -42.02 17.77
N ILE A 22 30.84 -41.56 17.85
CA ILE A 22 31.23 -40.22 17.38
C ILE A 22 31.00 -40.09 15.87
N SER A 23 31.45 -41.07 15.07
CA SER A 23 31.25 -41.05 13.62
C SER A 23 29.77 -41.08 13.23
N ALA A 24 28.96 -41.89 13.90
CA ALA A 24 27.51 -41.95 13.69
C ALA A 24 26.83 -40.64 14.09
N SER A 25 27.26 -40.02 15.20
CA SER A 25 26.74 -38.73 15.64
C SER A 25 27.05 -37.62 14.64
N ILE A 26 28.29 -37.52 14.15
CA ILE A 26 28.67 -36.52 13.13
C ILE A 26 27.87 -36.73 11.84
N TYR A 27 27.70 -37.98 11.41
CA TYR A 27 26.89 -38.29 10.22
C TYR A 27 25.44 -37.85 10.39
N TYR A 28 24.84 -38.15 11.55
CA TYR A 28 23.48 -37.72 11.86
C TYR A 28 23.36 -36.19 11.92
N THR A 29 24.31 -35.51 12.57
CA THR A 29 24.34 -34.04 12.63
C THR A 29 24.41 -33.41 11.24
N ASN A 30 25.28 -33.91 10.36
CA ASN A 30 25.37 -33.39 8.99
C ASN A 30 24.07 -33.57 8.20
N LEU A 31 23.41 -34.72 8.35
CA LEU A 31 22.10 -34.97 7.73
C LEU A 31 21.02 -34.04 8.29
N LEU A 32 21.03 -33.79 9.59
CA LEU A 32 20.09 -32.90 10.26
C LEU A 32 20.28 -31.44 9.81
N VAL A 33 21.52 -30.95 9.78
CA VAL A 33 21.87 -29.59 9.32
C VAL A 33 21.38 -29.35 7.89
N ASN A 34 21.59 -30.31 6.98
CA ASN A 34 21.11 -30.16 5.60
C ASN A 34 19.58 -30.12 5.50
N ARG A 35 18.87 -30.91 6.31
CA ARG A 35 17.39 -30.88 6.35
C ARG A 35 16.88 -29.54 6.87
N PHE A 36 17.51 -28.98 7.91
CA PHE A 36 17.15 -27.66 8.43
C PHE A 36 17.37 -26.56 7.39
N ALA A 37 18.52 -26.54 6.70
CA ALA A 37 18.80 -25.55 5.66
C ALA A 37 17.76 -25.58 4.51
N ILE A 38 17.27 -26.77 4.14
CA ILE A 38 16.21 -26.91 3.14
C ILE A 38 14.87 -26.37 3.66
N GLN A 39 14.55 -26.63 4.94
CA GLN A 39 13.32 -26.13 5.56
C GLN A 39 13.32 -24.61 5.67
N GLU A 40 14.43 -24.01 6.09
CA GLU A 40 14.63 -22.56 6.20
C GLU A 40 14.40 -21.87 4.84
N ARG A 41 15.08 -22.33 3.78
CA ARG A 41 14.87 -21.81 2.41
C ARG A 41 13.43 -21.95 1.92
N THR A 42 12.76 -23.04 2.30
CA THR A 42 11.35 -23.26 1.93
C THR A 42 10.44 -22.26 2.63
N GLN A 43 10.68 -21.98 3.91
CA GLN A 43 9.92 -20.99 4.67
C GLN A 43 10.09 -19.59 4.08
N ILE A 44 11.33 -19.18 3.81
CA ILE A 44 11.64 -17.88 3.19
C ILE A 44 10.92 -17.75 1.84
N ARG A 45 10.99 -18.78 0.99
CA ARG A 45 10.32 -18.78 -0.31
C ARG A 45 8.80 -18.64 -0.19
N VAL A 46 8.15 -19.40 0.70
CA VAL A 46 6.69 -19.35 0.89
C VAL A 46 6.26 -18.00 1.47
N TRP A 47 7.05 -17.45 2.40
CA TRP A 47 6.83 -16.12 2.93
C TRP A 47 6.93 -15.07 1.83
N ALA A 48 8.03 -15.07 1.04
CA ALA A 48 8.24 -14.12 -0.05
C ALA A 48 7.14 -14.21 -1.11
N GLU A 49 6.70 -15.41 -1.47
CA GLU A 49 5.57 -15.62 -2.38
C GLU A 49 4.26 -15.03 -1.81
N SER A 50 4.02 -15.21 -0.51
CA SER A 50 2.83 -14.67 0.16
C SER A 50 2.83 -13.15 0.20
N VAL A 51 3.99 -12.54 0.49
CA VAL A 51 4.19 -11.08 0.45
C VAL A 51 3.96 -10.54 -0.95
N GLN A 52 4.57 -11.17 -1.97
CA GLN A 52 4.41 -10.77 -3.37
C GLN A 52 2.95 -10.90 -3.84
N ARG A 53 2.26 -11.98 -3.48
CA ARG A 53 0.85 -12.19 -3.85
C ARG A 53 -0.03 -11.08 -3.28
N ARG A 54 0.14 -10.74 -2.00
CA ARG A 54 -0.62 -9.66 -1.33
C ARG A 54 -0.28 -8.29 -1.90
N ALA A 55 1.00 -7.99 -2.10
CA ALA A 55 1.43 -6.76 -2.78
C ALA A 55 0.79 -6.63 -4.17
N GLY A 56 0.70 -7.75 -4.90
CA GLY A 56 0.01 -7.80 -6.19
C GLY A 56 -1.48 -7.46 -6.11
N LEU A 57 -2.19 -7.97 -5.09
CA LEU A 57 -3.60 -7.62 -4.85
C LEU A 57 -3.76 -6.13 -4.55
N MET A 58 -2.89 -5.58 -3.69
CA MET A 58 -2.95 -4.16 -3.34
C MET A 58 -2.67 -3.25 -4.54
N ARG A 59 -1.73 -3.64 -5.42
CA ARG A 59 -1.50 -2.91 -6.68
C ARG A 59 -2.74 -2.89 -7.56
N ILE A 60 -3.44 -4.02 -7.70
CA ILE A 60 -4.70 -4.10 -8.46
C ILE A 60 -5.76 -3.18 -7.83
N THR A 61 -5.85 -3.16 -6.50
CA THR A 61 -6.75 -2.25 -5.79
C THR A 61 -6.40 -0.79 -6.12
N GLU A 62 -5.13 -0.40 -6.00
CA GLU A 62 -4.68 0.97 -6.34
C GLU A 62 -5.01 1.36 -7.79
N GLU A 63 -4.77 0.46 -8.74
CA GLU A 63 -5.11 0.66 -10.16
C GLU A 63 -6.61 0.91 -10.34
N PHE A 64 -7.46 0.10 -9.68
CA PHE A 64 -8.91 0.30 -9.67
C PHE A 64 -9.30 1.65 -9.08
N PHE A 65 -8.70 2.08 -7.97
CA PHE A 65 -8.99 3.40 -7.38
C PHE A 65 -8.57 4.55 -8.30
N SER A 66 -7.46 4.42 -9.00
CA SER A 66 -7.05 5.41 -10.01
C SER A 66 -8.06 5.48 -11.16
N GLU A 67 -8.56 4.33 -11.62
CA GLU A 67 -9.58 4.27 -12.67
C GLU A 67 -10.90 4.91 -12.20
N VAL A 68 -11.35 4.62 -10.97
CA VAL A 68 -12.54 5.25 -10.37
C VAL A 68 -12.38 6.76 -10.30
N ARG A 69 -11.22 7.27 -9.86
CA ARG A 69 -10.96 8.71 -9.80
C ARG A 69 -11.08 9.36 -11.18
N GLU A 70 -10.51 8.73 -12.20
CA GLU A 70 -10.60 9.21 -13.57
C GLU A 70 -12.04 9.15 -14.11
N GLN A 71 -12.80 8.10 -13.79
CA GLN A 71 -14.22 8.03 -14.12
C GLN A 71 -15.05 9.11 -13.42
N GLU A 72 -14.80 9.42 -12.14
CA GLU A 72 -15.46 10.53 -11.45
C GLU A 72 -15.12 11.88 -12.09
N ARG A 73 -13.87 12.07 -12.53
CA ARG A 73 -13.45 13.25 -13.29
C ARG A 73 -14.25 13.40 -14.59
N GLN A 74 -14.37 12.33 -15.36
CA GLN A 74 -15.14 12.36 -16.62
C GLN A 74 -16.63 12.65 -16.36
N ARG A 75 -17.19 12.10 -15.27
CA ARG A 75 -18.58 12.40 -14.85
C ARG A 75 -18.77 13.86 -14.49
N ILE A 76 -17.81 14.51 -13.82
CA ILE A 76 -17.94 15.94 -13.49
C ILE A 76 -17.76 16.83 -14.72
N GLU A 77 -16.90 16.47 -15.66
CA GLU A 77 -16.79 17.19 -16.93
C GLU A 77 -18.10 17.10 -17.73
N LEU A 78 -18.72 15.92 -17.77
CA LEU A 78 -20.04 15.74 -18.38
C LEU A 78 -21.11 16.57 -17.64
N PHE A 79 -21.12 16.56 -16.31
CA PHE A 79 -22.01 17.39 -15.49
C PHE A 79 -21.85 18.88 -15.80
N ALA A 80 -20.62 19.39 -15.84
CA ALA A 80 -20.34 20.79 -16.16
C ALA A 80 -20.79 21.15 -17.59
N SER A 81 -20.60 20.24 -18.54
CA SER A 81 -21.05 20.41 -19.92
C SER A 81 -22.59 20.46 -20.05
N ALA A 82 -23.29 19.60 -19.31
CA ALA A 82 -24.75 19.58 -19.25
C ALA A 82 -25.29 20.85 -18.57
N TYR A 83 -24.68 21.28 -17.47
CA TYR A 83 -25.05 22.51 -16.79
C TYR A 83 -24.87 23.73 -17.70
N ARG A 84 -23.75 23.81 -18.44
CA ARG A 84 -23.54 24.85 -19.45
C ARG A 84 -24.68 24.90 -20.48
N LYS A 85 -25.12 23.73 -20.96
CA LYS A 85 -26.21 23.61 -21.94
C LYS A 85 -27.56 24.06 -21.38
N LEU A 86 -27.84 23.81 -20.10
CA LEU A 86 -29.04 24.32 -19.45
C LEU A 86 -29.05 25.85 -19.31
N GLN A 87 -27.89 26.47 -19.11
CA GLN A 87 -27.78 27.91 -18.94
C GLN A 87 -27.86 28.68 -20.26
N ASN A 88 -27.54 28.05 -21.39
CA ASN A 88 -27.62 28.65 -22.71
C ASN A 88 -28.20 27.65 -23.73
N PRO A 89 -29.51 27.35 -23.64
CA PRO A 89 -30.16 26.37 -24.50
C PRO A 89 -30.37 26.90 -25.91
N GLU A 90 -30.18 26.05 -26.92
CA GLU A 90 -30.52 26.42 -28.30
C GLU A 90 -32.05 26.46 -28.49
N PRO A 91 -32.57 27.26 -29.46
CA PRO A 91 -33.99 27.28 -29.76
C PRO A 91 -34.53 25.88 -30.09
N ASN A 92 -35.58 25.44 -29.38
CA ASN A 92 -36.20 24.10 -29.48
C ASN A 92 -35.34 22.92 -29.00
N GLU A 93 -34.25 23.14 -28.26
CA GLU A 93 -33.44 22.06 -27.68
C GLU A 93 -34.20 21.35 -26.54
N ASN A 94 -34.20 20.00 -26.54
CA ASN A 94 -34.79 19.22 -25.47
C ASN A 94 -33.80 19.12 -24.29
N LEU A 95 -34.16 19.74 -23.17
CA LEU A 95 -33.30 19.84 -21.99
C LEU A 95 -33.38 18.65 -21.04
N SER A 96 -34.31 17.70 -21.27
CA SER A 96 -34.52 16.55 -20.38
C SER A 96 -33.26 15.70 -20.21
N PHE A 97 -32.48 15.51 -21.28
CA PHE A 97 -31.23 14.74 -21.22
C PHE A 97 -30.17 15.42 -20.32
N TYR A 98 -30.03 16.74 -20.39
CA TYR A 98 -29.08 17.47 -19.55
C TYR A 98 -29.52 17.49 -18.08
N LEU A 99 -30.83 17.60 -17.83
CA LEU A 99 -31.40 17.49 -16.49
C LEU A 99 -31.13 16.11 -15.90
N GLU A 100 -31.29 15.03 -16.69
CA GLU A 100 -31.00 13.66 -16.27
C GLU A 100 -29.53 13.47 -15.88
N ILE A 101 -28.58 14.00 -16.65
CA ILE A 101 -27.14 13.96 -16.31
C ILE A 101 -26.90 14.60 -14.93
N ILE A 102 -27.47 15.77 -14.70
CA ILE A 102 -27.26 16.53 -13.46
C ILE A 102 -27.93 15.84 -12.27
N SER A 103 -29.17 15.37 -12.43
CA SER A 103 -29.92 14.71 -11.36
C SER A 103 -29.35 13.34 -11.00
N ASN A 104 -28.69 12.65 -11.95
CA ASN A 104 -28.03 11.36 -11.70
C ASN A 104 -26.68 11.51 -10.99
N ASN A 105 -26.19 12.74 -10.76
CA ASN A 105 -25.09 12.95 -9.84
C ASN A 105 -25.55 12.81 -8.39
N THR A 106 -25.46 11.61 -7.85
CA THR A 106 -25.86 11.29 -6.47
C THR A 106 -24.69 11.24 -5.49
N SER A 107 -23.45 11.30 -5.97
CA SER A 107 -22.27 10.98 -5.16
C SER A 107 -21.19 12.04 -5.14
N ILE A 108 -21.02 12.82 -6.22
CA ILE A 108 -19.93 13.80 -6.35
C ILE A 108 -20.43 15.14 -5.82
N PRO A 109 -19.80 15.72 -4.79
CA PRO A 109 -20.12 17.05 -4.29
C PRO A 109 -19.68 18.11 -5.30
N VAL A 110 -20.59 19.01 -5.67
CA VAL A 110 -20.36 20.05 -6.67
C VAL A 110 -20.87 21.39 -6.16
N ILE A 111 -20.08 22.44 -6.37
CA ILE A 111 -20.46 23.83 -6.11
C ILE A 111 -20.21 24.62 -7.39
N ILE A 112 -21.23 25.33 -7.88
CA ILE A 112 -21.13 26.23 -9.02
C ILE A 112 -21.23 27.65 -8.52
N THR A 113 -20.24 28.49 -8.82
CA THR A 113 -20.25 29.91 -8.45
C THR A 113 -20.13 30.82 -9.66
N ASN A 114 -20.53 32.07 -9.49
CA ASN A 114 -20.14 33.15 -10.41
C ASN A 114 -18.74 33.69 -10.08
N GLU A 115 -18.29 34.71 -10.81
CA GLU A 115 -16.98 35.36 -10.63
C GLU A 115 -16.79 36.00 -9.25
N ASN A 116 -17.89 36.35 -8.58
CA ASN A 116 -17.87 36.93 -7.23
C ASN A 116 -17.97 35.86 -6.12
N ARG A 117 -17.77 34.57 -6.44
CA ARG A 117 -17.90 33.42 -5.53
C ARG A 117 -19.31 33.23 -4.93
N GLN A 118 -20.34 33.86 -5.51
CA GLN A 118 -21.71 33.63 -5.09
C GLN A 118 -22.20 32.30 -5.68
N ILE A 119 -22.73 31.45 -4.82
CA ILE A 119 -23.16 30.10 -5.19
C ILE A 119 -24.43 30.20 -6.02
N GLN A 120 -24.42 29.57 -7.20
CA GLN A 120 -25.55 29.46 -8.12
C GLN A 120 -26.25 28.12 -7.96
N LEU A 121 -25.49 27.08 -7.66
CA LEU A 121 -25.96 25.72 -7.44
C LEU A 121 -24.97 24.99 -6.55
N HIS A 122 -25.47 24.13 -5.67
CA HIS A 122 -24.67 23.10 -5.04
C HIS A 122 -25.40 21.76 -5.07
N VAL A 123 -24.65 20.66 -5.13
CA VAL A 123 -25.16 19.28 -5.18
C VAL A 123 -24.32 18.41 -4.26
N ASN A 124 -24.96 17.50 -3.51
CA ASN A 124 -24.32 16.54 -2.61
C ASN A 124 -23.37 17.17 -1.58
N LEU A 125 -23.71 18.36 -1.06
CA LEU A 125 -22.99 18.95 0.05
C LEU A 125 -23.40 18.30 1.38
N PRO A 126 -22.46 18.12 2.32
CA PRO A 126 -22.76 17.71 3.69
C PRO A 126 -23.80 18.62 4.36
N ASP A 127 -24.59 18.09 5.29
CA ASP A 127 -25.67 18.85 5.96
C ASP A 127 -25.21 20.17 6.59
N HIS A 128 -24.00 20.19 7.16
CA HIS A 128 -23.41 21.39 7.77
C HIS A 128 -22.97 22.45 6.75
N GLN A 129 -23.01 22.15 5.46
CA GLN A 129 -22.64 23.04 4.34
C GLN A 129 -23.81 23.31 3.40
N GLN A 130 -25.07 22.98 3.75
CA GLN A 130 -26.21 23.18 2.84
C GLN A 130 -26.75 24.62 2.80
N ASN A 131 -26.54 25.42 3.86
CA ASN A 131 -27.05 26.80 3.95
C ASN A 131 -25.93 27.81 3.67
N ILE A 132 -25.33 27.75 2.47
CA ILE A 132 -24.25 28.64 2.05
C ILE A 132 -24.63 29.41 0.78
N ASP A 133 -24.57 30.73 0.85
CA ASP A 133 -24.84 31.61 -0.30
C ASP A 133 -23.55 32.04 -1.03
N ILE A 134 -22.41 31.94 -0.33
CA ILE A 134 -21.09 32.35 -0.80
C ILE A 134 -20.11 31.23 -0.52
N LEU A 135 -19.24 30.96 -1.48
CA LEU A 135 -18.11 30.05 -1.30
C LEU A 135 -17.06 30.73 -0.42
N THR A 136 -17.03 30.34 0.86
CA THR A 136 -16.07 30.82 1.86
C THR A 136 -14.66 30.35 1.52
N ASP A 137 -13.64 30.99 2.10
CA ASP A 137 -12.25 30.61 1.85
C ASP A 137 -11.93 29.18 2.32
N ASP A 138 -12.56 28.72 3.41
CA ASP A 138 -12.42 27.35 3.91
C ASP A 138 -12.97 26.31 2.91
N LEU A 139 -14.18 26.55 2.37
CA LEU A 139 -14.78 25.67 1.35
C LEU A 139 -14.02 25.76 0.03
N LEU A 140 -13.52 26.93 -0.33
CA LEU A 140 -12.69 27.09 -1.52
C LEU A 140 -11.44 26.21 -1.41
N ALA A 141 -10.75 26.21 -0.27
CA ALA A 141 -9.59 25.37 -0.05
C ALA A 141 -9.94 23.86 -0.16
N GLU A 142 -11.09 23.47 0.40
CA GLU A 142 -11.56 22.08 0.37
C GLU A 142 -11.96 21.60 -1.05
N TYR A 143 -12.54 22.47 -1.86
CA TYR A 143 -13.06 22.14 -3.20
C TYR A 143 -12.11 22.56 -4.36
N THR A 144 -10.89 22.98 -4.04
CA THR A 144 -9.83 23.29 -5.03
C THR A 144 -8.69 22.27 -4.98
N VAL A 145 -8.95 21.08 -4.43
CA VAL A 145 -8.03 19.92 -4.58
C VAL A 145 -7.83 19.59 -6.06
N TYR A 146 -8.87 19.78 -6.86
CA TYR A 146 -8.85 19.68 -8.32
C TYR A 146 -9.01 21.05 -8.96
N GLU A 147 -8.51 21.19 -10.19
CA GLU A 147 -8.67 22.42 -10.97
C GLU A 147 -10.17 22.66 -11.27
N PRO A 148 -10.72 23.84 -10.91
CA PRO A 148 -12.12 24.16 -11.17
C PRO A 148 -12.42 24.20 -12.68
N ILE A 149 -13.59 23.70 -13.08
CA ILE A 149 -13.99 23.66 -14.48
C ILE A 149 -14.70 24.98 -14.85
N PRO A 150 -14.17 25.78 -15.78
CA PRO A 150 -14.82 27.01 -16.21
C PRO A 150 -15.98 26.72 -17.17
N ILE A 151 -17.12 27.37 -16.92
CA ILE A 151 -18.28 27.37 -17.80
C ILE A 151 -18.45 28.76 -18.40
N ALA A 152 -18.24 28.88 -19.71
CA ALA A 152 -18.51 30.10 -20.46
C ALA A 152 -19.99 30.17 -20.87
N LEU A 153 -20.71 31.19 -20.41
CA LEU A 153 -22.14 31.41 -20.70
C LEU A 153 -22.40 32.37 -21.87
N GLY A 154 -21.34 32.82 -22.56
CA GLY A 154 -21.41 33.86 -23.57
C GLY A 154 -21.18 35.27 -23.00
N GLY A 155 -20.61 36.17 -23.82
CA GLY A 155 -20.17 37.49 -23.38
C GLY A 155 -19.01 37.42 -22.38
N GLN A 156 -19.08 38.20 -21.30
CA GLN A 156 -18.08 38.20 -20.20
C GLN A 156 -18.49 37.35 -18.99
N LYS A 157 -19.66 36.69 -19.01
CA LYS A 157 -20.13 35.93 -17.84
C LYS A 157 -19.49 34.53 -17.80
N ARG A 158 -18.83 34.22 -16.69
CA ARG A 158 -18.26 32.90 -16.41
C ARG A 158 -18.83 32.34 -15.11
N LEU A 159 -19.03 31.03 -15.12
CA LEU A 159 -19.25 30.26 -13.91
C LEU A 159 -18.07 29.32 -13.69
N TRP A 160 -17.88 28.92 -12.44
CA TRP A 160 -16.83 28.01 -12.02
C TRP A 160 -17.45 26.82 -11.32
N VAL A 161 -17.09 25.62 -11.76
CA VAL A 161 -17.50 24.37 -11.12
C VAL A 161 -16.36 23.90 -10.23
N TYR A 162 -16.59 23.95 -8.93
CA TYR A 162 -15.74 23.39 -7.91
C TYR A 162 -16.28 22.03 -7.50
N TYR A 163 -15.41 21.06 -7.32
CA TYR A 163 -15.80 19.70 -6.96
C TYR A 163 -14.70 19.05 -6.15
N LYS A 164 -15.08 18.01 -5.41
CA LYS A 164 -14.14 17.15 -4.69
C LYS A 164 -14.49 15.69 -4.94
N GLU A 165 -13.63 14.81 -4.43
CA GLU A 165 -13.87 13.35 -4.45
C GLU A 165 -15.23 13.02 -3.84
N SER A 166 -15.88 11.96 -4.32
CA SER A 166 -17.11 11.50 -3.69
C SER A 166 -16.86 11.04 -2.24
N LEU A 167 -17.91 11.07 -1.40
CA LEU A 167 -17.80 10.57 -0.03
C LEU A 167 -17.34 9.12 -0.01
N ILE A 168 -17.93 8.28 -0.87
CA ILE A 168 -17.57 6.87 -0.98
C ILE A 168 -16.12 6.69 -1.42
N TYR A 169 -15.63 7.49 -2.37
CA TYR A 169 -14.23 7.46 -2.77
C TYR A 169 -13.30 7.79 -1.59
N THR A 170 -13.64 8.84 -0.85
CA THR A 170 -12.85 9.31 0.31
C THR A 170 -12.80 8.26 1.43
N GLU A 171 -13.94 7.64 1.75
CA GLU A 171 -14.03 6.55 2.73
C GLU A 171 -13.22 5.33 2.28
N LEU A 172 -13.39 4.91 1.03
CA LEU A 172 -12.70 3.76 0.48
C LEU A 172 -11.17 3.99 0.42
N LYS A 173 -10.72 5.20 0.12
CA LYS A 173 -9.31 5.59 0.16
C LYS A 173 -8.74 5.50 1.58
N THR A 174 -9.49 5.95 2.58
CA THR A 174 -9.08 5.83 4.00
C THR A 174 -8.90 4.36 4.39
N VAL A 175 -9.85 3.50 4.00
CA VAL A 175 -9.73 2.05 4.21
C VAL A 175 -8.51 1.47 3.50
N LEU A 176 -8.19 1.94 2.29
CA LEU A 176 -6.99 1.51 1.56
C LEU A 176 -5.71 1.91 2.30
N ASP A 177 -5.62 3.13 2.79
CA ASP A 177 -4.47 3.62 3.57
C ASP A 177 -4.26 2.76 4.84
N ASP A 178 -5.34 2.43 5.55
CA ASP A 178 -5.31 1.53 6.71
C ASP A 178 -4.88 0.10 6.35
N LEU A 179 -5.34 -0.41 5.20
CA LEU A 179 -4.92 -1.72 4.68
C LEU A 179 -3.42 -1.73 4.32
N VAL A 180 -2.89 -0.63 3.78
CA VAL A 180 -1.46 -0.50 3.48
C VAL A 180 -0.63 -0.55 4.76
N SER A 181 -1.01 0.21 5.78
CA SER A 181 -0.33 0.16 7.07
C SER A 181 -0.40 -1.25 7.69
N SER A 182 -1.59 -1.82 7.74
CA SER A 182 -1.83 -3.16 8.30
C SER A 182 -1.06 -4.25 7.57
N PHE A 183 -0.88 -4.12 6.25
CA PHE A 183 -0.06 -5.02 5.46
C PHE A 183 1.40 -5.01 5.91
N PHE A 184 2.01 -3.83 6.09
CA PHE A 184 3.39 -3.76 6.56
C PHE A 184 3.57 -4.29 7.98
N ASP A 185 2.59 -4.02 8.85
CA ASP A 185 2.53 -4.61 10.18
C ASP A 185 2.52 -6.14 10.11
N GLU A 186 1.69 -6.70 9.24
CA GLU A 186 1.60 -8.14 9.09
C GLU A 186 2.90 -8.75 8.54
N VAL A 187 3.49 -8.13 7.51
CA VAL A 187 4.75 -8.57 6.91
C VAL A 187 5.87 -8.60 7.95
N ALA A 188 5.92 -7.60 8.84
CA ALA A 188 6.91 -7.51 9.90
C ALA A 188 6.62 -8.44 11.08
N LEU A 189 5.39 -8.47 11.60
CA LEU A 189 5.04 -9.21 12.82
C LEU A 189 4.89 -10.71 12.57
N ASN A 190 4.38 -11.14 11.42
CA ASN A 190 4.20 -12.55 11.08
C ASN A 190 5.44 -13.18 10.44
N ALA A 191 6.58 -12.50 10.50
CA ALA A 191 7.86 -13.00 10.04
C ALA A 191 8.46 -14.02 11.05
N VAL A 192 7.63 -14.96 11.55
CA VAL A 192 7.89 -15.89 12.68
C VAL A 192 9.26 -16.59 12.60
N SER A 193 9.87 -16.68 11.42
CA SER A 193 11.25 -17.17 11.26
C SER A 193 12.04 -16.49 10.13
N VAL A 194 11.59 -15.33 9.62
CA VAL A 194 12.23 -14.63 8.49
C VAL A 194 12.57 -13.20 8.92
N PRO A 195 13.83 -12.88 9.23
CA PRO A 195 14.22 -11.49 9.47
C PRO A 195 13.88 -10.60 8.27
N VAL A 196 13.12 -9.52 8.52
CA VAL A 196 12.64 -8.62 7.48
C VAL A 196 12.87 -7.16 7.85
N ILE A 197 13.28 -6.35 6.88
CA ILE A 197 13.39 -4.89 7.01
C ILE A 197 12.64 -4.25 5.84
N ILE A 198 11.74 -3.32 6.15
CA ILE A 198 10.96 -2.55 5.20
C ILE A 198 11.49 -1.12 5.19
N THR A 199 11.87 -0.62 4.02
CA THR A 199 12.43 0.73 3.85
C THR A 199 11.65 1.53 2.83
N ASP A 200 11.75 2.86 2.92
CA ASP A 200 11.24 3.76 1.89
C ASP A 200 12.05 3.68 0.58
N SER A 201 11.70 4.56 -0.37
CA SER A 201 12.31 4.64 -1.70
C SER A 201 13.80 4.95 -1.69
N SER A 202 14.30 5.61 -0.63
CA SER A 202 15.71 5.93 -0.46
C SER A 202 16.55 4.75 0.04
N LYS A 203 15.89 3.66 0.49
CA LYS A 203 16.51 2.51 1.16
C LYS A 203 17.25 2.85 2.47
N SER A 204 17.09 4.07 2.96
CA SER A 204 17.82 4.57 4.14
C SER A 204 16.92 4.74 5.36
N ARG A 205 15.64 5.08 5.15
CA ARG A 205 14.65 5.19 6.22
C ARG A 205 13.92 3.87 6.37
N ILE A 206 14.02 3.29 7.56
CA ILE A 206 13.30 2.08 7.94
C ILE A 206 11.88 2.48 8.30
N LEU A 207 10.92 1.88 7.61
CA LEU A 207 9.49 2.02 7.91
C LEU A 207 9.10 1.01 8.99
N GLN A 208 9.57 -0.23 8.84
CA GLN A 208 9.26 -1.30 9.76
C GLN A 208 10.27 -2.43 9.71
N PHE A 209 10.32 -3.26 10.74
CA PHE A 209 11.17 -4.44 10.78
C PHE A 209 10.51 -5.56 11.59
N GLY A 210 10.90 -6.79 11.29
CA GLY A 210 10.35 -8.01 11.87
C GLY A 210 11.43 -9.05 12.13
N ASN A 211 11.27 -9.81 13.22
CA ASN A 211 12.19 -10.90 13.59
C ASN A 211 13.68 -10.48 13.60
N LEU A 212 13.95 -9.30 14.16
CA LEU A 212 15.29 -8.76 14.42
C LEU A 212 15.48 -8.52 15.93
N ASP A 213 16.72 -8.63 16.38
CA ASP A 213 17.11 -8.43 17.78
C ASP A 213 16.88 -6.96 18.20
N SER A 214 15.82 -6.72 18.99
CA SER A 214 15.28 -5.39 19.32
C SER A 214 16.26 -4.49 20.07
N ASP A 215 17.23 -5.06 20.77
CA ASP A 215 18.18 -4.30 21.59
C ASP A 215 19.28 -3.64 20.75
N ARG A 216 19.41 -4.04 19.48
CA ARG A 216 20.43 -3.55 18.54
C ARG A 216 19.87 -2.74 17.38
N THR A 217 18.55 -2.63 17.25
CA THR A 217 17.90 -1.90 16.15
C THR A 217 17.99 -0.37 16.26
N ALA A 218 18.33 0.15 17.45
CA ALA A 218 18.65 1.57 17.64
C ALA A 218 20.03 1.97 17.07
N ASP A 219 20.89 0.99 16.78
CA ASP A 219 22.20 1.21 16.17
C ASP A 219 22.07 1.30 14.64
N SER A 220 22.27 2.50 14.10
CA SER A 220 22.22 2.77 12.66
C SER A 220 23.24 1.95 11.87
N SER A 221 24.41 1.65 12.45
CA SER A 221 25.45 0.86 11.78
C SER A 221 25.07 -0.62 11.66
N PHE A 222 24.43 -1.17 12.70
CA PHE A 222 23.90 -2.53 12.69
C PHE A 222 22.83 -2.70 11.62
N MET A 223 21.88 -1.77 11.54
CA MET A 223 20.79 -1.85 10.55
C MET A 223 21.29 -1.72 9.10
N GLN A 224 22.30 -0.89 8.84
CA GLN A 224 22.91 -0.79 7.51
C GLN A 224 23.64 -2.09 7.12
N ALA A 225 24.37 -2.70 8.06
CA ALA A 225 25.01 -4.01 7.83
C ALA A 225 23.95 -5.09 7.53
N GLN A 226 22.85 -5.11 8.29
CA GLN A 226 21.75 -6.04 8.05
C GLN A 226 21.10 -5.88 6.67
N LEU A 227 20.87 -4.64 6.24
CA LEU A 227 20.34 -4.35 4.90
C LEU A 227 21.30 -4.85 3.80
N ALA A 228 22.61 -4.64 3.97
CA ALA A 228 23.62 -5.10 3.02
C ALA A 228 23.68 -6.64 2.96
N ASP A 229 23.63 -7.31 4.12
CA ASP A 229 23.60 -8.77 4.21
C ASP A 229 22.35 -9.33 3.49
N MET A 230 21.16 -8.83 3.86
CA MET A 230 19.90 -9.28 3.26
C MET A 230 19.86 -9.05 1.74
N ALA A 231 20.37 -7.92 1.27
CA ALA A 231 20.46 -7.61 -0.16
C ALA A 231 21.46 -8.50 -0.92
N SER A 232 22.47 -9.05 -0.23
CA SER A 232 23.44 -9.97 -0.83
C SER A 232 22.91 -11.40 -0.95
N GLU A 233 22.01 -11.80 -0.04
CA GLU A 233 21.42 -13.13 -0.01
C GLU A 233 20.19 -13.23 -0.93
N ASN A 234 19.31 -12.21 -0.91
CA ASN A 234 18.07 -12.20 -1.68
C ASN A 234 17.82 -10.85 -2.36
N ASN A 235 17.18 -10.90 -3.53
CA ASN A 235 16.69 -9.70 -4.18
C ASN A 235 15.50 -9.14 -3.37
N PRO A 236 15.53 -7.85 -2.99
CA PRO A 236 14.44 -7.26 -2.22
C PRO A 236 13.15 -7.21 -3.03
N ILE A 237 12.03 -7.45 -2.35
CA ILE A 237 10.70 -7.30 -2.96
C ILE A 237 10.45 -5.80 -3.08
N THR A 238 10.13 -5.34 -4.29
CA THR A 238 9.80 -3.93 -4.56
C THR A 238 8.30 -3.78 -4.69
N ILE A 239 7.74 -2.81 -3.97
CA ILE A 239 6.32 -2.47 -4.02
C ILE A 239 6.21 -0.96 -4.26
N GLU A 240 5.24 -0.53 -5.04
CA GLU A 240 5.00 0.87 -5.34
C GLU A 240 3.51 1.18 -5.12
N PHE A 241 3.25 2.21 -4.31
CA PHE A 241 1.90 2.71 -4.04
C PHE A 241 1.86 4.22 -4.29
N SER A 242 0.74 4.76 -4.73
CA SER A 242 0.64 6.17 -5.10
C SER A 242 0.79 7.13 -3.91
N ASN A 243 0.42 6.69 -2.70
CA ASN A 243 0.43 7.51 -1.48
C ASN A 243 1.78 7.53 -0.75
N ILE A 244 2.52 6.42 -0.73
CA ILE A 244 3.79 6.26 0.00
C ILE A 244 5.01 6.08 -0.91
N GLY A 245 4.79 5.91 -2.21
CA GLY A 245 5.83 5.72 -3.22
C GLY A 245 6.47 4.33 -3.20
N LYS A 246 7.66 4.24 -3.79
CA LYS A 246 8.42 2.99 -3.86
C LYS A 246 8.90 2.56 -2.47
N THR A 247 8.70 1.30 -2.14
CA THR A 247 9.05 0.67 -0.87
C THR A 247 9.80 -0.63 -1.17
N TYR A 248 10.80 -0.94 -0.35
CA TYR A 248 11.62 -2.14 -0.48
C TYR A 248 11.50 -3.01 0.77
N ILE A 249 11.32 -4.31 0.56
CA ILE A 249 11.28 -5.32 1.61
C ILE A 249 12.51 -6.22 1.44
N PHE A 250 13.43 -6.11 2.39
CA PHE A 250 14.63 -6.94 2.51
C PHE A 250 14.34 -8.10 3.44
N TYR A 251 14.82 -9.29 3.08
CA TYR A 251 14.55 -10.51 3.84
C TYR A 251 15.71 -11.51 3.71
N ARG A 252 15.85 -12.36 4.71
CA ARG A 252 16.77 -13.50 4.69
C ARG A 252 16.25 -14.65 5.52
#